data_AF-A0A962AK68-F1
#
_entry.id   AF-A0A962AK68-F1
#
_cell.length_a   1.000
_cell.length_b   1.000
_cell.length_c   1.000
_cell.angle_alpha   90.00
_cell.angle_beta   90.00
_cell.angle_gamma   90.00
#
_symmetry.space_group_name_H-M   'P 1'
#
loop_
_entity.id
_entity.type
_entity.pdbx_description
1 polymer ?
#
loop_
_entity_poly.entity_id
_entity_poly.type
_entity_poly.pdbx_seq_one_letter_code
_entity_poly.pdbx_strand_id
1 'polypeptide(L)'
;MPRERGRFSSAPTHSHQEALVQLKGSKTEQHLKDAFAGESQANRRYLYFANKADVEGYPDVATLFRSTAEGETGHAHGHLEYLEKCGDPATGMPFGETKANLATAVAGETHEYTDMYPGMAKDARSEGFDEIADWFETLAKAERSHANRYQKALNEMA
;
A
#
# COMPACT_ATOMS: atom_id res chain seq x y z
N MET A 1 73.49 -15.19 26.88
CA MET A 1 72.63 -15.89 25.90
C MET A 1 71.18 -15.48 26.15
N PRO A 2 70.59 -14.54 25.38
CA PRO A 2 69.20 -14.14 25.56
C PRO A 2 68.26 -15.09 24.81
N ARG A 3 67.14 -15.49 25.43
CA ARG A 3 66.05 -16.21 24.75
C ARG A 3 65.08 -15.20 24.13
N GLU A 4 64.82 -15.39 22.84
CA GLU A 4 63.91 -14.60 22.02
C GLU A 4 62.47 -14.65 22.56
N ARG A 5 61.84 -13.47 22.69
CA ARG A 5 60.39 -13.37 22.87
C ARG A 5 59.73 -13.40 21.49
N GLY A 6 59.07 -14.50 21.19
CA GLY A 6 58.27 -14.69 19.97
C GLY A 6 57.20 -13.60 19.85
N ARG A 7 57.25 -12.86 18.74
CA ARG A 7 56.24 -11.90 18.32
C ARG A 7 55.23 -12.67 17.46
N PHE A 8 54.13 -13.13 18.04
CA PHE A 8 53.02 -13.64 17.23
C PHE A 8 52.17 -12.48 16.74
N SER A 9 52.11 -12.41 15.41
CA SER A 9 51.37 -11.46 14.59
C SER A 9 49.89 -11.47 14.93
N SER A 10 49.33 -10.30 15.26
CA SER A 10 47.89 -10.07 15.23
C SER A 10 47.39 -10.23 13.79
N ALA A 11 46.48 -11.17 13.56
CA ALA A 11 45.77 -11.30 12.28
C ALA A 11 44.99 -10.00 11.99
N PRO A 12 44.81 -9.62 10.70
CA PRO A 12 44.07 -8.42 10.38
C PRO A 12 42.59 -8.62 10.74
N THR A 13 42.06 -7.75 11.59
CA THR A 13 40.62 -7.64 11.81
C THR A 13 40.00 -7.24 10.49
N HIS A 14 39.26 -8.15 9.85
CA HIS A 14 38.36 -7.77 8.77
C HIS A 14 37.30 -6.84 9.35
N SER A 15 37.49 -5.54 9.13
CA SER A 15 36.42 -4.56 9.25
C SER A 15 35.45 -4.82 8.09
N HIS A 16 34.59 -5.82 8.24
CA HIS A 16 33.38 -5.88 7.44
C HIS A 16 32.53 -4.70 7.89
N GLN A 17 32.66 -3.61 7.13
CA GLN A 17 31.65 -2.58 7.11
C GLN A 17 30.42 -3.26 6.52
N GLU A 18 29.60 -3.85 7.38
CA GLU A 18 28.30 -4.42 7.01
C GLU A 18 27.52 -3.29 6.35
N ALA A 19 27.34 -3.39 5.03
CA ALA A 19 26.44 -2.51 4.33
C ALA A 19 25.06 -2.71 4.98
N LEU A 20 24.58 -1.68 5.68
CA LEU A 20 23.26 -1.69 6.30
C LEU A 20 22.24 -2.10 5.24
N VAL A 21 21.66 -3.29 5.38
CA VAL A 21 20.62 -3.78 4.46
C VAL A 21 19.38 -2.92 4.70
N GLN A 22 19.07 -2.04 3.74
CA GLN A 22 17.89 -1.19 3.81
C GLN A 22 16.73 -1.85 3.07
N LEU A 23 15.54 -1.79 3.65
CA LEU A 23 14.33 -2.32 3.01
C LEU A 23 14.00 -1.52 1.75
N LYS A 24 14.09 -0.18 1.82
CA LYS A 24 13.84 0.72 0.69
C LYS A 24 14.82 0.45 -0.47
N GLY A 25 14.30 0.31 -1.67
CA GLY A 25 15.01 -0.06 -2.90
C GLY A 25 15.29 -1.55 -3.05
N SER A 26 14.92 -2.40 -2.09
CA SER A 26 15.17 -3.84 -2.17
C SER A 26 14.06 -4.58 -2.92
N LYS A 27 14.37 -5.80 -3.39
CA LYS A 27 13.34 -6.73 -3.90
C LYS A 27 12.30 -7.08 -2.85
N THR A 28 12.70 -7.09 -1.57
CA THR A 28 11.80 -7.36 -0.45
C THR A 28 10.76 -6.25 -0.28
N GLU A 29 11.12 -4.98 -0.49
CA GLU A 29 10.13 -3.89 -0.54
C GLU A 29 9.11 -4.16 -1.65
N GLN A 30 9.55 -4.53 -2.85
CA GLN A 30 8.62 -4.83 -3.94
C GLN A 30 7.69 -6.00 -3.59
N HIS A 31 8.22 -7.09 -3.01
CA HIS A 31 7.38 -8.20 -2.57
C HIS A 31 6.35 -7.79 -1.52
N LEU A 32 6.69 -6.88 -0.60
CA LEU A 32 5.74 -6.34 0.37
C LEU A 32 4.65 -5.50 -0.30
N LYS A 33 4.99 -4.69 -1.31
CA LYS A 33 4.00 -3.93 -2.10
C LYS A 33 3.06 -4.86 -2.87
N ASP A 34 3.62 -5.88 -3.51
CA ASP A 34 2.85 -6.86 -4.28
C ASP A 34 1.92 -7.67 -3.36
N ALA A 35 2.41 -8.10 -2.19
CA ALA A 35 1.62 -8.78 -1.18
C ALA A 35 0.51 -7.86 -0.64
N PHE A 36 0.82 -6.62 -0.25
CA PHE A 36 -0.19 -5.64 0.17
C PHE A 36 -1.30 -5.46 -0.88
N ALA A 37 -0.93 -5.33 -2.15
CA ALA A 37 -1.91 -5.22 -3.23
C ALA A 37 -2.76 -6.50 -3.37
N GLY A 38 -2.14 -7.67 -3.24
CA GLY A 38 -2.81 -8.97 -3.28
C GLY A 38 -3.82 -9.16 -2.16
N GLU A 39 -3.42 -8.89 -0.92
CA GLU A 39 -4.30 -9.02 0.25
C GLU A 39 -5.43 -7.98 0.25
N SER A 40 -5.15 -6.76 -0.23
CA SER A 40 -6.18 -5.72 -0.42
C SER A 40 -7.24 -6.15 -1.44
N GLN A 41 -6.81 -6.77 -2.56
CA GLN A 41 -7.73 -7.33 -3.55
C GLN A 41 -8.49 -8.54 -3.01
N ALA A 42 -7.84 -9.42 -2.24
CA ALA A 42 -8.48 -10.57 -1.61
C ALA A 42 -9.59 -10.14 -0.65
N ASN A 43 -9.30 -9.21 0.26
CA ASN A 43 -10.29 -8.62 1.17
C ASN A 43 -11.54 -8.12 0.44
N ARG A 44 -11.36 -7.25 -0.56
CA ARG A 44 -12.49 -6.64 -1.29
C ARG A 44 -13.30 -7.66 -2.09
N ARG A 45 -12.63 -8.64 -2.71
CA ARG A 45 -13.31 -9.74 -3.42
C ARG A 45 -14.09 -10.63 -2.46
N TYR A 46 -13.52 -11.01 -1.32
CA TYR A 46 -14.18 -11.90 -0.37
C TYR A 46 -15.41 -11.24 0.27
N LEU A 47 -15.37 -9.94 0.57
CA LEU A 47 -16.57 -9.21 1.01
C LEU A 47 -17.65 -9.18 -0.08
N TYR A 48 -17.26 -8.99 -1.35
CA TYR A 48 -18.20 -9.08 -2.47
C TYR A 48 -18.79 -10.49 -2.62
N PHE A 49 -17.98 -11.54 -2.47
CA PHE A 49 -18.42 -12.93 -2.53
C PHE A 49 -19.36 -13.27 -1.37
N ALA A 50 -19.08 -12.78 -0.16
CA ALA A 50 -19.96 -12.95 0.98
C ALA A 50 -21.37 -12.38 0.71
N ASN A 51 -21.45 -11.19 0.10
CA ASN A 51 -22.73 -10.59 -0.26
C ASN A 51 -23.49 -11.43 -1.31
N LYS A 52 -22.78 -12.06 -2.25
CA LYS A 52 -23.42 -12.99 -3.20
C LYS A 52 -23.90 -14.25 -2.51
N ALA A 53 -23.10 -14.83 -1.63
CA ALA A 53 -23.48 -16.00 -0.84
C ALA A 53 -24.72 -15.75 0.04
N ASP A 54 -24.86 -14.56 0.63
CA ASP A 54 -26.08 -14.16 1.35
C ASP A 54 -27.32 -14.16 0.43
N VAL A 55 -27.21 -13.55 -0.76
CA VAL A 55 -28.32 -13.48 -1.73
C VAL A 55 -28.73 -14.88 -2.21
N GLU A 56 -27.77 -15.78 -2.35
CA GLU A 56 -27.98 -17.17 -2.75
C GLU A 56 -28.48 -18.08 -1.62
N GLY A 57 -28.50 -17.59 -0.36
CA GLY A 57 -28.98 -18.34 0.79
C GLY A 57 -27.95 -19.28 1.43
N TYR A 58 -26.66 -18.96 1.30
CA TYR A 58 -25.53 -19.70 1.91
C TYR A 58 -24.88 -18.93 3.07
N PRO A 59 -25.55 -18.83 4.24
CA PRO A 59 -25.08 -17.98 5.36
C PRO A 59 -23.74 -18.43 5.95
N ASP A 60 -23.48 -19.74 6.00
CA ASP A 60 -22.21 -20.27 6.52
C ASP A 60 -21.04 -19.93 5.59
N VAL A 61 -21.27 -19.98 4.27
CA VAL A 61 -20.26 -19.60 3.27
C VAL A 61 -20.01 -18.10 3.30
N ALA A 62 -21.07 -17.30 3.44
CA ALA A 62 -20.93 -15.86 3.60
C ALA A 62 -20.14 -15.49 4.86
N THR A 63 -20.39 -16.18 5.96
CA THR A 63 -19.66 -16.02 7.22
C THR A 63 -18.18 -16.39 7.06
N LEU A 64 -17.90 -17.50 6.36
CA LEU A 64 -16.52 -17.90 6.05
C LEU A 64 -15.80 -16.81 5.25
N PHE A 65 -16.39 -16.31 4.16
CA PHE A 65 -15.78 -15.27 3.34
C PHE A 65 -15.52 -13.98 4.14
N ARG A 66 -16.45 -13.56 5.00
CA ARG A 66 -16.27 -12.38 5.86
C ARG A 66 -15.12 -12.57 6.86
N SER A 67 -15.06 -13.74 7.49
CA SER A 67 -13.99 -14.08 8.42
C SER A 67 -12.62 -14.07 7.73
N THR A 68 -12.54 -14.66 6.54
CA THR A 68 -11.31 -14.63 5.74
C THR A 68 -10.94 -13.21 5.34
N ALA A 69 -11.90 -12.39 4.88
CA ALA A 69 -11.65 -11.00 4.52
C ALA A 69 -11.06 -10.19 5.69
N GLU A 70 -11.55 -10.42 6.92
CA GLU A 70 -10.98 -9.79 8.12
C GLU A 70 -9.53 -10.23 8.37
N GLY A 71 -9.22 -11.51 8.14
CA GLY A 71 -7.85 -12.01 8.14
C GLY A 71 -6.95 -11.29 7.13
N GLU A 72 -7.43 -11.10 5.90
CA GLU A 72 -6.66 -10.40 4.85
C GLU A 72 -6.47 -8.91 5.17
N THR A 73 -7.39 -8.27 5.90
CA THR A 73 -7.17 -6.92 6.46
C THR A 73 -5.94 -6.92 7.39
N GLY A 74 -5.84 -7.92 8.27
CA GLY A 74 -4.71 -8.08 9.17
C GLY A 74 -3.39 -8.29 8.43
N HIS A 75 -3.38 -9.14 7.39
CA HIS A 75 -2.20 -9.35 6.54
C HIS A 75 -1.77 -8.06 5.82
N ALA A 76 -2.73 -7.36 5.19
CA ALA A 76 -2.46 -6.11 4.48
C ALA A 76 -1.88 -5.03 5.41
N HIS A 77 -2.44 -4.85 6.61
CA HIS A 77 -1.91 -3.91 7.60
C HIS A 77 -0.50 -4.30 8.07
N GLY A 78 -0.24 -5.59 8.31
CA GLY A 78 1.09 -6.07 8.67
C GLY A 78 2.14 -5.75 7.59
N HIS A 79 1.78 -5.82 6.30
CA HIS A 79 2.68 -5.38 5.22
C HIS A 79 2.94 -3.87 5.24
N LEU A 80 1.91 -3.05 5.50
CA LEU A 80 2.05 -1.60 5.60
C LEU A 80 2.98 -1.18 6.74
N GLU A 81 2.93 -1.84 7.91
CA GLU A 81 3.84 -1.55 9.03
C GLU A 81 5.33 -1.64 8.64
N TYR A 82 5.70 -2.61 7.79
CA TYR A 82 7.07 -2.68 7.25
C TYR A 82 7.35 -1.59 6.22
N LEU A 83 6.36 -1.27 5.38
CA LEU A 83 6.47 -0.28 4.31
C LEU A 83 6.51 1.17 4.81
N GLU A 84 6.08 1.48 6.04
CA GLU A 84 6.19 2.83 6.64
C GLU A 84 7.60 3.42 6.54
N LYS A 85 8.63 2.57 6.65
CA LYS A 85 10.05 2.96 6.54
C LYS A 85 10.50 3.24 5.10
N CYS A 86 9.68 2.89 4.12
CA CYS A 86 9.98 2.99 2.70
C CYS A 86 9.19 4.13 2.03
N GLY A 87 7.90 4.20 2.32
CA GLY A 87 6.92 5.09 1.70
C GLY A 87 5.64 4.35 1.34
N ASP A 88 4.56 5.10 1.17
CA ASP A 88 3.24 4.62 0.81
C ASP A 88 3.33 3.81 -0.50
N PRO A 89 2.85 2.56 -0.55
CA PRO A 89 2.89 1.74 -1.75
C PRO A 89 2.18 2.37 -2.95
N ALA A 90 1.17 3.23 -2.75
CA ALA A 90 0.42 3.85 -3.82
C ALA A 90 1.10 5.11 -4.39
N THR A 91 1.68 5.95 -3.54
CA THR A 91 2.20 7.28 -3.94
C THR A 91 3.72 7.40 -3.83
N GLY A 92 4.37 6.54 -3.06
CA GLY A 92 5.78 6.63 -2.68
C GLY A 92 6.10 7.71 -1.63
N MET A 93 5.11 8.47 -1.16
CA MET A 93 5.29 9.50 -0.14
C MET A 93 5.46 8.90 1.27
N PRO A 94 6.08 9.61 2.22
CA PRO A 94 6.10 9.17 3.62
C PRO A 94 4.67 9.00 4.19
N PHE A 95 4.49 7.99 5.03
CA PHE A 95 3.25 7.73 5.78
C PHE A 95 3.59 7.12 7.15
N GLY A 96 2.58 6.84 7.98
CA GLY A 96 2.67 6.36 9.36
C GLY A 96 1.98 7.35 10.31
N GLU A 97 2.61 8.51 10.51
CA GLU A 97 2.03 9.60 11.31
C GLU A 97 0.80 10.23 10.64
N THR A 98 -0.19 10.63 11.43
CA THR A 98 -1.50 11.13 10.91
C THR A 98 -1.34 12.26 9.90
N LYS A 99 -0.42 13.21 10.15
CA LYS A 99 -0.14 14.31 9.22
C LYS A 99 0.44 13.83 7.89
N ALA A 100 1.32 12.83 7.92
CA ALA A 100 1.90 12.22 6.73
C ALA A 100 0.85 11.39 5.96
N ASN A 101 0.00 10.64 6.67
CA ASN A 101 -1.11 9.88 6.10
C ASN A 101 -2.06 10.79 5.32
N LEU A 102 -2.42 11.95 5.90
CA LEU A 102 -3.24 12.94 5.20
C LEU A 102 -2.55 13.50 3.97
N ALA A 103 -1.25 13.79 4.04
CA ALA A 103 -0.50 14.33 2.90
C ALA A 103 -0.43 13.32 1.73
N THR A 104 -0.15 12.04 2.01
CA THR A 104 -0.15 11.02 0.97
C THR A 104 -1.56 10.74 0.42
N ALA A 105 -2.60 10.74 1.28
CA ALA A 105 -3.98 10.60 0.83
C ALA A 105 -4.41 11.74 -0.11
N VAL A 106 -4.09 13.00 0.22
CA VAL A 106 -4.34 14.14 -0.68
C VAL A 106 -3.66 13.94 -2.03
N ALA A 107 -2.43 13.47 -2.05
CA ALA A 107 -1.69 13.24 -3.29
C ALA A 107 -2.32 12.13 -4.14
N GLY A 108 -2.68 11.00 -3.52
CA GLY A 108 -3.36 9.89 -4.19
C GLY A 108 -4.70 10.34 -4.79
N GLU A 109 -5.60 10.86 -3.95
CA GLU A 109 -6.92 11.34 -4.36
C GLU A 109 -6.82 12.41 -5.47
N THR A 110 -5.83 13.29 -5.39
CA THR A 110 -5.58 14.30 -6.43
C THR A 110 -5.18 13.69 -7.75
N HIS A 111 -4.27 12.72 -7.74
CA HIS A 111 -3.92 12.00 -8.96
C HIS A 111 -5.14 11.28 -9.55
N GLU A 112 -5.98 10.68 -8.70
CA GLU A 112 -7.17 9.96 -9.14
C GLU A 112 -8.17 10.87 -9.88
N TYR A 113 -8.52 12.04 -9.32
CA TYR A 113 -9.51 12.91 -9.97
C TYR A 113 -8.96 13.79 -11.10
N THR A 114 -7.65 14.05 -11.13
CA THR A 114 -7.04 14.92 -12.17
C THR A 114 -6.54 14.15 -13.39
N ASP A 115 -6.18 12.87 -13.23
CA ASP A 115 -5.48 12.10 -14.25
C ASP A 115 -6.09 10.71 -14.44
N MET A 116 -6.06 9.86 -13.41
CA MET A 116 -6.42 8.44 -13.53
C MET A 116 -7.85 8.23 -14.03
N TYR A 117 -8.87 8.71 -13.30
CA TYR A 117 -10.27 8.49 -13.69
C TYR A 117 -10.66 9.26 -14.96
N PRO A 118 -10.22 10.51 -15.21
CA PRO A 118 -10.43 11.17 -16.49
C PRO A 118 -9.85 10.38 -17.68
N GLY A 119 -8.64 9.83 -17.53
CA GLY A 119 -8.01 8.97 -18.54
C GLY A 119 -8.82 7.70 -18.79
N MET A 120 -9.20 6.99 -17.71
CA MET A 120 -10.00 5.78 -17.78
C MET A 120 -11.39 6.02 -18.41
N ALA A 121 -12.04 7.14 -18.08
CA ALA A 121 -13.32 7.52 -18.68
C ALA A 121 -13.19 7.75 -20.19
N LYS A 122 -12.14 8.45 -20.62
CA LYS A 122 -11.85 8.69 -22.04
C LYS A 122 -11.62 7.38 -22.79
N ASP A 123 -10.83 6.48 -22.24
CA ASP A 123 -10.55 5.18 -22.85
C ASP A 123 -11.84 4.35 -22.96
N ALA A 124 -12.61 4.24 -21.88
CA ALA A 124 -13.90 3.55 -21.86
C ALA A 124 -14.88 4.13 -22.91
N ARG A 125 -14.94 5.46 -23.06
CA ARG A 125 -15.76 6.11 -24.09
C ARG A 125 -15.30 5.75 -25.49
N SER A 126 -13.99 5.73 -25.73
CA SER A 126 -13.41 5.42 -27.04
C SER A 126 -13.66 3.97 -27.47
N GLU A 127 -13.80 3.08 -26.50
CA GLU A 127 -14.09 1.65 -26.70
C GLU A 127 -15.60 1.33 -26.75
N GLY A 128 -16.47 2.33 -26.51
CA GLY A 128 -17.93 2.17 -26.55
C GLY A 128 -18.57 1.72 -25.23
N PHE A 129 -17.84 1.79 -24.11
CA PHE A 129 -18.34 1.49 -22.76
C PHE A 129 -18.87 2.74 -22.05
N ASP A 130 -19.92 3.37 -22.62
CA ASP A 130 -20.45 4.65 -22.15
C ASP A 130 -20.84 4.64 -20.66
N GLU A 131 -21.49 3.58 -20.17
CA GLU A 131 -21.91 3.46 -18.77
C GLU A 131 -20.71 3.39 -17.81
N ILE A 132 -19.63 2.72 -18.22
CA ILE A 132 -18.39 2.63 -17.44
C ILE A 132 -17.65 3.98 -17.45
N ALA A 133 -17.67 4.69 -18.59
CA ALA A 133 -17.11 6.03 -18.68
C ALA A 133 -17.84 7.00 -17.73
N ASP A 134 -19.17 7.01 -17.75
CA ASP A 134 -19.99 7.84 -16.86
C ASP A 134 -19.75 7.47 -15.37
N TRP A 135 -19.50 6.19 -15.09
CA TRP A 135 -19.10 5.72 -13.77
C TRP A 135 -17.73 6.27 -13.35
N PHE A 136 -16.70 6.19 -14.19
CA PHE A 136 -15.39 6.77 -13.90
C PHE A 136 -15.45 8.29 -13.70
N GLU A 137 -16.25 9.01 -14.48
CA GLU A 137 -16.47 10.45 -14.27
C GLU A 137 -17.15 10.75 -12.93
N THR A 138 -18.01 9.85 -12.45
CA THR A 138 -18.63 9.96 -11.13
C THR A 138 -17.61 9.73 -10.03
N LEU A 139 -16.72 8.74 -10.18
CA LEU A 139 -15.62 8.50 -9.24
C LEU A 139 -14.66 9.70 -9.16
N ALA A 140 -14.28 10.29 -10.30
CA ALA A 140 -13.46 11.51 -10.30
C ALA A 140 -14.06 12.65 -9.45
N LYS A 141 -15.40 12.82 -9.48
CA LYS A 141 -16.08 13.82 -8.64
C LYS A 141 -16.01 13.46 -7.15
N ALA A 142 -16.10 12.17 -6.82
CA ALA A 142 -15.97 11.68 -5.45
C ALA A 142 -14.55 11.89 -4.91
N GLU A 143 -13.52 11.52 -5.67
CA GLU A 143 -12.12 11.65 -5.23
C GLU A 143 -11.71 13.12 -5.09
N ARG A 144 -12.27 14.00 -5.93
CA ARG A 144 -12.13 15.45 -5.71
C ARG A 144 -12.70 15.90 -4.36
N SER A 145 -13.82 15.33 -3.94
CA SER A 145 -14.40 15.60 -2.62
C SER A 145 -13.51 15.06 -1.49
N HIS A 146 -12.96 13.85 -1.65
CA HIS A 146 -12.03 13.26 -0.68
C HIS A 146 -10.75 14.10 -0.53
N ALA A 147 -10.10 14.45 -1.63
CA ALA A 147 -8.91 15.31 -1.64
C ALA A 147 -9.17 16.63 -0.88
N ASN A 148 -10.29 17.29 -1.15
CA ASN A 148 -10.66 18.53 -0.45
C ASN A 148 -10.87 18.34 1.05
N ARG A 149 -11.50 17.24 1.46
CA ARG A 149 -11.75 16.92 2.88
C ARG A 149 -10.46 16.61 3.62
N TYR A 150 -9.57 15.80 3.02
CA TYR A 150 -8.26 15.50 3.61
C TYR A 150 -7.36 16.73 3.65
N GLN A 151 -7.35 17.56 2.60
CA GLN A 151 -6.58 18.80 2.60
C GLN A 151 -7.05 19.77 3.69
N LYS A 152 -8.37 19.87 3.90
CA LYS A 152 -8.92 20.66 5.00
C LYS A 152 -8.45 20.14 6.36
N ALA A 153 -8.57 18.83 6.61
CA ALA A 153 -8.10 18.22 7.84
C ALA A 153 -6.59 18.46 8.06
N LEU A 154 -5.77 18.32 7.01
CA LEU A 154 -4.34 18.55 7.06
C LEU A 154 -3.98 20.00 7.45
N ASN A 155 -4.72 20.97 6.94
CA ASN A 155 -4.53 22.39 7.27
C ASN A 155 -4.90 22.73 8.72
N GLU A 156 -5.82 21.97 9.32
CA GLU A 156 -6.31 22.18 10.69
C GLU A 156 -5.41 21.52 11.76
N MET A 157 -4.49 20.64 11.37
CA MET A 157 -3.52 19.97 12.27
C MET A 157 -2.31 20.84 12.66
N ALA A 158 -2.52 22.14 12.87
CA ALA A 158 -1.48 23.08 13.29
C ALA A 158 -0.86 22.72 14.65
#